data_AF-A0A9P7C9S6-F1
#
_entry.id   AF-A0A9P7C9S6-F1
#
_cell.length_a   1.000
_cell.length_b   1.000
_cell.length_c   1.000
_cell.angle_alpha   90.00
_cell.angle_beta   90.00
_cell.angle_gamma   90.00
#
_symmetry.space_group_name_H-M   'P 1'
#
loop_
_entity.id
_entity.type
_entity.pdbx_description
1 polymer ?
#
loop_
_entity_poly.entity_id
_entity_poly.type
_entity_poly.pdbx_seq_one_letter_code
_entity_poly.pdbx_strand_id
1 'polypeptide(L)'
;MPLDYSKWDNLEISDDSDIEVHPNVDKRSMIKWKREAIHRERAERKAKIDYLQTFIPQQKNVLKKLKDLQELTQEPDGIQKVLETLEHYQSEASGLPKAQGSEITVKEIFAAMKAQITTGMAQTSPEEVKKTLLEKFSQTQSTVQKTVDNATEELEKLEKESRKKLTSENMFTSEKSSKTILNKQTPLPSKKKTSEKKTVIETLNPNAAMKDLSLDEKKPLDDNDADDEGDEEDSDMTPEAAAFSKLKTFEESHKYLLKHSELINEKTSDSILGEAFTAQLKGQEEYARNCVTQSVVLQHCGQLGRNGVDVFFSKINAPNAMARKMFFEYVDSLYGRIKKRCAEMAAEQMSEQAQVETIQLQPMGDGSQLTIRVPQPEDGEAYTAFKGMHPSFQEALKTGKLEELNKVLEKLPVPEAEELVKLCSDYGFLDVEGEVVDETQLQKQ
;
A
#
# COMPACT_ATOMS: atom_id res chain seq x y z
N MET A 1 8.25 -38.68 -37.65
CA MET A 1 6.91 -38.20 -38.01
C MET A 1 6.94 -36.69 -38.05
N PRO A 2 6.46 -36.03 -39.11
CA PRO A 2 6.22 -34.59 -39.09
C PRO A 2 5.24 -34.26 -37.96
N LEU A 3 5.47 -33.16 -37.26
CA LEU A 3 4.53 -32.63 -36.26
C LEU A 3 3.30 -32.09 -37.01
N ASP A 4 2.11 -32.57 -36.65
CA ASP A 4 0.86 -32.14 -37.27
C ASP A 4 0.20 -31.01 -36.46
N TYR A 5 -0.02 -29.88 -37.12
CA TYR A 5 -0.66 -28.67 -36.59
C TYR A 5 -2.05 -28.43 -37.22
N SER A 6 -2.61 -29.39 -37.96
CA SER A 6 -3.89 -29.28 -38.68
C SER A 6 -5.09 -28.89 -37.82
N LYS A 7 -5.00 -29.11 -36.51
CA LYS A 7 -5.98 -28.64 -35.51
C LYS A 7 -6.25 -27.13 -35.60
N TRP A 8 -5.25 -26.34 -35.98
CA TRP A 8 -5.34 -24.87 -36.04
C TRP A 8 -5.71 -24.32 -37.43
N ASP A 9 -5.93 -25.17 -38.43
CA ASP A 9 -6.20 -24.73 -39.81
C ASP A 9 -7.56 -24.03 -39.97
N ASN A 10 -8.52 -24.32 -39.10
CA ASN A 10 -9.91 -23.82 -39.18
C ASN A 10 -10.24 -22.79 -38.10
N LEU A 11 -9.33 -21.84 -37.84
CA LEU A 11 -9.57 -20.72 -36.90
C LEU A 11 -10.54 -19.70 -37.50
N GLU A 12 -11.61 -19.37 -36.76
CA GLU A 12 -12.54 -18.31 -37.15
C GLU A 12 -12.47 -17.12 -36.18
N ILE A 13 -11.76 -16.07 -36.62
CA ILE A 13 -11.57 -14.82 -35.90
C ILE A 13 -12.62 -13.81 -36.40
N SER A 14 -13.48 -13.33 -35.52
CA SER A 14 -14.56 -12.40 -35.88
C SER A 14 -14.10 -10.95 -36.08
N ASP A 15 -12.95 -10.57 -35.51
CA ASP A 15 -12.33 -9.24 -35.63
C ASP A 15 -10.93 -9.35 -36.23
N ASP A 16 -10.84 -9.99 -37.40
CA ASP A 16 -9.58 -10.18 -38.11
C ASP A 16 -9.17 -8.87 -38.81
N SER A 17 -8.15 -8.22 -38.25
CA SER A 17 -7.60 -6.97 -38.78
C SER A 17 -6.85 -7.16 -40.08
N ASP A 18 -6.47 -8.39 -40.44
CA ASP A 18 -5.59 -8.67 -41.57
C ASP A 18 -6.37 -9.11 -42.82
N ILE A 19 -7.71 -8.97 -42.79
CA ILE A 19 -8.55 -9.19 -43.96
C ILE A 19 -8.06 -8.30 -45.12
N GLU A 20 -7.66 -8.96 -46.20
CA GLU A 20 -7.41 -8.33 -47.49
C GLU A 20 -8.75 -7.89 -48.09
N VAL A 21 -8.90 -6.58 -48.22
CA VAL A 21 -10.10 -5.95 -48.75
C VAL A 21 -9.75 -5.36 -50.11
N HIS A 22 -10.68 -5.43 -51.06
CA HIS A 22 -10.51 -4.80 -52.36
C HIS A 22 -10.25 -3.29 -52.18
N PRO A 23 -9.36 -2.65 -52.98
CA PRO A 23 -8.99 -1.23 -52.80
C PRO A 23 -10.16 -0.22 -52.72
N ASN A 24 -11.33 -0.56 -53.26
CA ASN A 24 -12.52 0.28 -53.27
C ASN A 24 -13.49 0.05 -52.09
N VAL A 25 -13.20 -0.89 -51.19
CA VAL A 25 -14.06 -1.19 -50.04
C VAL A 25 -13.39 -0.71 -48.76
N ASP A 26 -14.15 0.01 -47.93
CA ASP A 26 -13.66 0.43 -46.63
C ASP A 26 -13.49 -0.78 -45.70
N LYS A 27 -12.25 -0.99 -45.27
CA LYS A 27 -11.85 -2.09 -44.40
C LYS A 27 -12.61 -2.09 -43.08
N ARG A 28 -12.88 -0.93 -42.48
CA ARG A 28 -13.54 -0.85 -41.16
C ARG A 28 -15.00 -1.30 -41.23
N SER A 29 -15.75 -0.82 -42.22
CA SER A 29 -17.14 -1.22 -42.42
C SER A 29 -17.26 -2.69 -42.82
N MET A 30 -16.35 -3.21 -43.66
CA MET A 30 -16.32 -4.63 -44.02
C MET A 30 -16.06 -5.54 -42.81
N ILE A 31 -15.07 -5.22 -41.96
CA ILE A 31 -14.78 -6.00 -40.74
C ILE A 31 -16.02 -6.01 -39.83
N LYS A 32 -16.65 -4.84 -39.60
CA LYS A 32 -17.86 -4.75 -38.78
C LYS A 32 -19.00 -5.61 -39.34
N TRP A 33 -19.24 -5.54 -40.65
CA TRP A 33 -20.28 -6.33 -41.32
C TRP A 33 -20.00 -7.82 -41.23
N LYS A 34 -18.76 -8.26 -41.49
CA LYS A 34 -18.36 -9.67 -41.39
C LYS A 34 -18.52 -10.19 -39.96
N ARG A 35 -18.12 -9.39 -38.97
CA ARG A 35 -18.34 -9.69 -37.54
C ARG A 35 -19.82 -9.91 -37.24
N GLU A 36 -20.67 -8.98 -37.65
CA GLU A 36 -22.12 -9.08 -37.42
C GLU A 36 -22.74 -10.28 -38.15
N ALA A 37 -22.33 -10.56 -39.39
CA ALA A 37 -22.75 -11.73 -40.15
C ALA A 37 -22.38 -13.04 -39.43
N ILE A 38 -21.13 -13.16 -38.96
CA ILE A 38 -20.65 -14.34 -38.21
C ILE A 38 -21.44 -14.50 -36.91
N HIS A 39 -21.66 -13.42 -36.14
CA HIS A 39 -22.44 -13.49 -34.91
C HIS A 39 -23.91 -13.86 -35.17
N ARG A 40 -24.52 -13.33 -36.23
CA ARG A 40 -25.89 -13.66 -36.63
C ARG A 40 -26.01 -15.14 -37.01
N GLU A 41 -25.12 -15.63 -37.87
CA GLU A 41 -25.10 -17.03 -38.29
C GLU A 41 -24.88 -17.97 -37.08
N ARG A 42 -24.01 -17.60 -36.14
CA ARG A 42 -23.80 -18.36 -34.89
C ARG A 42 -25.03 -18.35 -34.00
N ALA A 43 -25.68 -17.20 -33.84
CA ALA A 43 -26.90 -17.08 -33.03
C ALA A 43 -28.06 -17.89 -33.62
N GLU A 44 -28.26 -17.81 -34.94
CA GLU A 44 -29.26 -18.59 -35.67
C GLU A 44 -28.99 -20.09 -35.53
N ARG A 45 -27.74 -20.52 -35.73
CA ARG A 45 -27.33 -21.92 -35.56
C ARG A 45 -27.58 -22.40 -34.13
N LYS A 46 -27.15 -21.63 -33.13
CA LYS A 46 -27.33 -21.98 -31.71
C LYS A 46 -28.81 -22.09 -31.35
N ALA A 47 -29.63 -21.10 -31.74
CA ALA A 47 -31.07 -21.13 -31.52
C ALA A 47 -31.72 -22.35 -32.17
N LYS A 48 -31.28 -22.75 -33.37
CA LYS A 48 -31.78 -23.94 -34.06
C LYS A 48 -31.36 -25.24 -33.38
N ILE A 49 -30.12 -25.33 -32.90
CA ILE A 49 -29.65 -26.48 -32.10
C ILE A 49 -30.47 -26.59 -30.82
N ASP A 50 -30.63 -25.49 -30.07
CA ASP A 50 -31.38 -25.47 -28.82
C ASP A 50 -32.86 -25.87 -29.05
N TYR A 51 -33.47 -25.38 -30.14
CA TYR A 51 -34.80 -25.81 -30.57
C TYR A 51 -34.85 -27.31 -30.88
N LEU A 52 -33.95 -27.84 -31.70
CA LEU A 52 -33.96 -29.25 -32.08
C LEU A 52 -33.70 -30.17 -30.87
N GLN A 53 -32.83 -29.77 -29.95
CA GLN A 53 -32.54 -30.50 -28.71
C GLN A 53 -33.77 -30.61 -27.80
N THR A 54 -34.69 -29.64 -27.82
CA THR A 54 -35.95 -29.71 -27.07
C THR A 54 -37.06 -30.41 -27.87
N PHE A 55 -37.11 -30.20 -29.18
CA PHE A 55 -38.12 -30.76 -30.07
C PHE A 55 -38.02 -32.28 -30.21
N ILE A 56 -36.80 -32.82 -30.39
CA ILE A 56 -36.60 -34.28 -30.60
C ILE A 56 -37.12 -35.11 -29.40
N PRO A 57 -36.79 -34.80 -28.13
CA PRO A 57 -37.36 -35.51 -26.98
C PRO A 57 -38.88 -35.43 -26.91
N GLN A 58 -39.47 -34.27 -27.23
CA GLN A 58 -40.92 -34.10 -27.24
C GLN A 58 -41.59 -35.01 -28.28
N GLN A 59 -41.06 -35.05 -29.51
CA GLN A 59 -41.57 -35.92 -30.56
C GLN A 59 -41.34 -37.41 -30.24
N LYS A 60 -40.21 -37.77 -29.63
CA LYS A 60 -39.98 -39.14 -29.12
C LYS A 60 -40.99 -39.55 -28.05
N ASN A 61 -41.41 -38.62 -27.19
CA ASN A 61 -42.47 -38.90 -26.22
C ASN A 61 -43.83 -39.10 -26.90
N VAL A 62 -44.14 -38.31 -27.95
CA VAL A 62 -45.35 -38.52 -28.77
C VAL A 62 -45.32 -39.91 -29.44
N LEU A 63 -44.17 -40.35 -29.98
CA LEU A 63 -44.02 -41.68 -30.54
C LEU A 63 -44.26 -42.79 -29.52
N LYS A 64 -43.81 -42.63 -28.27
CA LYS A 64 -44.11 -43.58 -27.18
C LYS A 64 -45.61 -43.64 -26.91
N LYS A 65 -46.25 -42.49 -26.70
CA LYS A 65 -47.71 -42.40 -26.49
C LYS A 65 -48.50 -43.03 -27.64
N LEU A 66 -48.07 -42.83 -28.90
CA LEU A 66 -48.70 -43.45 -30.07
C LEU A 66 -48.55 -44.98 -30.10
N LYS A 67 -47.39 -45.51 -29.72
CA LYS A 67 -47.17 -46.96 -29.60
C LYS A 67 -48.05 -47.56 -28.50
N ASP A 68 -48.10 -46.90 -27.34
CA ASP A 68 -48.95 -47.33 -26.22
C ASP A 68 -50.43 -47.37 -26.65
N LEU A 69 -50.91 -46.34 -27.37
CA LEU A 69 -52.27 -46.31 -27.92
C LEU A 69 -52.52 -47.41 -28.97
N GLN A 70 -51.53 -47.72 -29.82
CA GLN A 70 -51.64 -48.82 -30.78
C GLN A 70 -51.74 -50.18 -30.10
N GLU A 71 -50.92 -50.43 -29.07
CA GLU A 71 -50.93 -51.67 -28.29
C GLU A 71 -52.27 -51.82 -27.56
N LEU A 72 -52.74 -50.77 -26.89
CA LEU A 72 -54.06 -50.75 -26.24
C LEU A 72 -55.19 -51.00 -27.22
N THR A 73 -55.08 -50.47 -28.45
CA THR A 73 -56.09 -50.70 -29.48
C THR A 73 -56.17 -52.18 -29.85
N GLN A 74 -55.10 -52.96 -29.75
CA GLN A 74 -55.11 -54.38 -30.14
C GLN A 74 -55.82 -55.28 -29.12
N GLU A 75 -55.86 -54.90 -27.84
CA GLU A 75 -56.47 -55.65 -26.74
C GLU A 75 -58.00 -55.86 -26.85
N PRO A 76 -58.57 -56.87 -26.17
CA PRO A 76 -60.01 -56.96 -25.97
C PRO A 76 -60.49 -55.74 -25.16
N ASP A 77 -61.55 -55.07 -25.65
CA ASP A 77 -62.05 -53.78 -25.14
C ASP A 77 -61.10 -52.57 -25.31
N GLY A 78 -60.14 -52.69 -26.23
CA GLY A 78 -59.09 -51.69 -26.47
C GLY A 78 -59.57 -50.28 -26.79
N ILE A 79 -60.76 -50.14 -27.39
CA ILE A 79 -61.31 -48.82 -27.73
C ILE A 79 -61.70 -48.03 -26.46
N GLN A 80 -62.24 -48.69 -25.43
CA GLN A 80 -62.57 -48.03 -24.17
C GLN A 80 -61.29 -47.58 -23.44
N LYS A 81 -60.27 -48.43 -23.39
CA LYS A 81 -58.97 -48.10 -22.80
C LYS A 81 -58.27 -46.94 -23.53
N VAL A 82 -58.40 -46.86 -24.85
CA VAL A 82 -57.92 -45.73 -25.65
C VAL A 82 -58.65 -44.43 -25.28
N LEU A 83 -59.96 -44.48 -25.06
CA LEU A 83 -60.72 -43.30 -24.63
C LEU A 83 -60.31 -42.83 -23.23
N GLU A 84 -60.10 -43.75 -22.29
CA GLU A 84 -59.62 -43.45 -20.92
C GLU A 84 -58.21 -42.85 -20.92
N THR A 85 -57.30 -43.40 -21.72
CA THR A 85 -55.93 -42.88 -21.85
C THR A 85 -55.89 -41.51 -22.54
N LEU A 86 -56.75 -41.28 -23.54
CA LEU A 86 -56.92 -39.96 -24.14
C LEU A 86 -57.49 -38.93 -23.15
N GLU A 87 -58.41 -39.33 -22.26
CA GLU A 87 -58.87 -38.47 -21.16
C GLU A 87 -57.75 -38.14 -20.18
N HIS A 88 -56.92 -39.12 -19.84
CA HIS A 88 -55.75 -38.89 -19.00
C HIS A 88 -54.79 -37.89 -19.63
N TYR A 89 -54.42 -38.06 -20.90
CA TYR A 89 -53.57 -37.11 -21.63
C TYR A 89 -54.22 -35.73 -21.80
N GLN A 90 -55.53 -35.66 -21.95
CA GLN A 90 -56.28 -34.41 -21.99
C GLN A 90 -56.22 -33.67 -20.64
N SER A 91 -56.28 -34.39 -19.53
CA SER A 91 -56.14 -33.82 -18.19
C SER A 91 -54.70 -33.36 -17.89
N GLU A 92 -53.69 -34.14 -18.27
CA GLU A 92 -52.27 -33.75 -18.20
C GLU A 92 -51.99 -32.48 -19.01
N ALA A 93 -52.61 -32.36 -20.19
CA ALA A 93 -52.46 -31.21 -21.08
C ALA A 93 -53.12 -29.91 -20.56
N SER A 94 -53.98 -29.98 -19.54
CA SER A 94 -54.71 -28.83 -19.02
C SER A 94 -53.84 -27.79 -18.29
N GLY A 95 -52.61 -28.16 -17.92
CA GLY A 95 -51.62 -27.29 -17.29
C GLY A 95 -50.54 -26.73 -18.23
N LEU A 96 -50.55 -27.08 -19.53
CA LEU A 96 -49.54 -26.60 -20.47
C LEU A 96 -49.96 -25.29 -21.17
N PRO A 97 -49.05 -24.32 -21.31
CA PRO A 97 -49.31 -23.10 -22.06
C PRO A 97 -49.54 -23.40 -23.55
N LYS A 98 -50.20 -22.46 -24.26
CA LYS A 98 -50.39 -22.54 -25.72
C LYS A 98 -49.03 -22.74 -26.41
N ALA A 99 -48.94 -23.73 -27.30
CA ALA A 99 -47.77 -23.89 -28.15
C ALA A 99 -47.64 -22.65 -29.07
N GLN A 100 -46.43 -22.10 -29.19
CA GLN A 100 -46.16 -20.91 -29.99
C GLN A 100 -46.55 -21.16 -31.46
N GLY A 101 -47.54 -20.40 -31.95
CA GLY A 101 -47.94 -20.40 -33.37
C GLY A 101 -49.12 -21.30 -33.75
N SER A 102 -49.71 -22.06 -32.83
CA SER A 102 -50.94 -22.84 -33.09
C SER A 102 -52.15 -22.24 -32.37
N GLU A 103 -53.22 -21.94 -33.12
CA GLU A 103 -54.49 -21.43 -32.55
C GLU A 103 -55.20 -22.47 -31.66
N ILE A 104 -54.91 -23.76 -31.88
CA ILE A 104 -55.56 -24.89 -31.22
C ILE A 104 -54.69 -25.38 -30.06
N THR A 105 -55.28 -25.57 -28.88
CA THR A 105 -54.57 -26.11 -27.71
C THR A 105 -54.38 -27.63 -27.81
N VAL A 106 -53.33 -28.16 -27.19
CA VAL A 106 -53.09 -29.62 -27.13
C VAL A 106 -54.30 -30.36 -26.52
N LYS A 107 -54.99 -29.73 -25.58
CA LYS A 107 -56.25 -30.21 -24.99
C LYS A 107 -57.39 -30.33 -26.00
N GLU A 108 -57.53 -29.35 -26.89
CA GLU A 108 -58.53 -29.36 -27.97
C GLU A 108 -58.23 -30.45 -29.01
N ILE A 109 -56.95 -30.73 -29.29
CA ILE A 109 -56.54 -31.82 -30.19
C ILE A 109 -57.00 -33.18 -29.62
N PHE A 110 -56.71 -33.45 -28.35
CA PHE A 110 -57.17 -34.70 -27.70
C PHE A 110 -58.70 -34.78 -27.60
N ALA A 111 -59.38 -33.66 -27.33
CA ALA A 111 -60.84 -33.60 -27.30
C ALA A 111 -61.48 -33.93 -28.67
N ALA A 112 -60.92 -33.36 -29.74
CA ALA A 112 -61.37 -33.62 -31.11
C ALA A 112 -61.15 -35.08 -31.51
N MET A 113 -60.01 -35.66 -31.12
CA MET A 113 -59.71 -37.07 -31.36
C MET A 113 -60.71 -37.98 -30.63
N LYS A 114 -61.01 -37.68 -29.37
CA LYS A 114 -62.01 -38.40 -28.58
C LYS A 114 -63.41 -38.32 -29.23
N ALA A 115 -63.84 -37.13 -29.64
CA ALA A 115 -65.13 -36.91 -30.30
C ALA A 115 -65.24 -37.66 -31.63
N GLN A 116 -64.14 -37.76 -32.39
CA GLN A 116 -64.10 -38.52 -33.63
C GLN A 116 -64.25 -40.03 -33.39
N ILE A 117 -63.64 -40.55 -32.32
CA ILE A 117 -63.75 -41.96 -31.94
C ILE A 117 -65.16 -42.28 -31.45
N THR A 118 -65.76 -41.45 -30.58
CA THR A 118 -67.11 -41.68 -30.06
C THR A 118 -68.18 -41.57 -31.15
N THR A 119 -68.02 -40.65 -32.10
CA THR A 119 -68.91 -40.52 -33.25
C THR A 119 -68.77 -41.71 -34.21
N GLY A 120 -67.54 -42.18 -34.45
CA GLY A 120 -67.27 -43.39 -35.25
C GLY A 120 -67.90 -44.64 -34.65
N MET A 121 -67.86 -44.78 -33.32
CA MET A 121 -68.51 -45.87 -32.58
C MET A 121 -70.05 -45.84 -32.66
N ALA A 122 -70.65 -44.66 -32.84
CA ALA A 122 -72.10 -44.50 -32.98
C ALA A 122 -72.59 -44.77 -34.42
N GLN A 123 -71.72 -44.61 -35.42
CA GLN A 123 -72.08 -44.67 -36.85
C GLN A 123 -71.63 -45.96 -37.55
N THR A 124 -70.65 -46.68 -37.01
CA THR A 124 -69.96 -47.80 -37.68
C THR A 124 -69.72 -48.98 -36.74
N SER A 125 -69.38 -50.15 -37.30
CA SER A 125 -69.05 -51.33 -36.49
C SER A 125 -67.78 -51.10 -35.65
N PRO A 126 -67.71 -51.58 -34.39
CA PRO A 126 -66.52 -51.47 -33.55
C PRO A 126 -65.23 -51.99 -34.20
N GLU A 127 -65.34 -53.01 -35.05
CA GLU A 127 -64.18 -53.59 -35.76
C GLU A 127 -63.64 -52.65 -36.86
N GLU A 128 -64.52 -51.94 -37.56
CA GLU A 128 -64.15 -50.96 -38.59
C GLU A 128 -63.53 -49.71 -37.95
N VAL A 129 -64.06 -49.26 -36.81
CA VAL A 129 -63.46 -48.19 -35.99
C VAL A 129 -62.06 -48.59 -35.51
N LYS A 130 -61.90 -49.83 -35.02
CA LYS A 130 -60.58 -50.37 -34.61
C LYS A 130 -59.57 -50.33 -35.76
N LYS A 131 -59.97 -50.80 -36.95
CA LYS A 131 -59.11 -50.85 -38.13
C LYS A 131 -58.69 -49.46 -38.61
N THR A 132 -59.64 -48.53 -38.71
CA THR A 132 -59.36 -47.14 -39.14
C THR A 132 -58.49 -46.39 -38.12
N LEU A 133 -58.65 -46.66 -36.83
CA LEU A 133 -57.83 -46.08 -35.77
C LEU A 133 -56.38 -46.58 -35.84
N LEU A 134 -56.17 -47.89 -36.02
CA LEU A 134 -54.84 -48.48 -36.22
C LEU A 134 -54.15 -47.92 -37.46
N GLU A 135 -54.87 -47.78 -38.57
CA GLU A 135 -54.34 -47.20 -39.81
C GLU A 135 -53.89 -45.74 -39.57
N LYS A 136 -54.74 -44.91 -38.96
CA LYS A 136 -54.39 -43.53 -38.61
C LYS A 136 -53.20 -43.45 -37.67
N PHE A 137 -53.15 -44.27 -36.62
CA PHE A 137 -52.00 -44.30 -35.72
C PHE A 137 -50.72 -44.74 -36.41
N SER A 138 -50.78 -45.70 -37.33
CA SER A 138 -49.61 -46.14 -38.09
C SER A 138 -49.09 -45.04 -39.03
N GLN A 139 -50.00 -44.29 -39.65
CA GLN A 139 -49.67 -43.18 -40.54
C GLN A 139 -49.06 -42.00 -39.75
N THR A 140 -49.65 -41.64 -38.60
CA THR A 140 -49.11 -40.58 -37.75
C THR A 140 -47.76 -41.00 -37.17
N GLN A 141 -47.60 -42.24 -36.73
CA GLN A 141 -46.33 -42.77 -36.26
C GLN A 141 -45.25 -42.71 -37.35
N SER A 142 -45.56 -43.11 -38.59
CA SER A 142 -44.60 -43.02 -39.71
C SER A 142 -44.20 -41.57 -39.99
N THR A 143 -45.15 -40.65 -39.94
CA THR A 143 -44.90 -39.22 -40.16
C THR A 143 -44.03 -38.63 -39.06
N VAL A 144 -44.37 -38.89 -37.79
CA VAL A 144 -43.60 -38.40 -36.63
C VAL A 144 -42.22 -39.07 -36.57
N GLN A 145 -42.09 -40.34 -36.97
CA GLN A 145 -40.79 -41.00 -37.05
C GLN A 145 -39.90 -40.31 -38.09
N LYS A 146 -40.43 -40.03 -39.30
CA LYS A 146 -39.70 -39.29 -40.33
C LYS A 146 -39.30 -37.89 -39.87
N THR A 147 -40.15 -37.17 -39.14
CA THR A 147 -39.79 -35.84 -38.62
C THR A 147 -38.71 -35.91 -37.56
N VAL A 148 -38.74 -36.92 -36.68
CA VAL A 148 -37.68 -37.19 -35.70
C VAL A 148 -36.37 -37.52 -36.40
N ASP A 149 -36.38 -38.42 -37.39
CA ASP A 149 -35.18 -38.83 -38.11
C ASP A 149 -34.54 -37.64 -38.82
N ASN A 150 -35.34 -36.86 -39.57
CA ASN A 150 -34.89 -35.64 -40.23
C ASN A 150 -34.33 -34.60 -39.23
N ALA A 151 -35.01 -34.40 -38.09
CA ALA A 151 -34.56 -33.47 -37.05
C ALA A 151 -33.25 -33.93 -36.39
N THR A 152 -33.07 -35.24 -36.18
CA THR A 152 -31.82 -35.80 -35.65
C THR A 152 -30.67 -35.66 -36.63
N GLU A 153 -30.90 -35.91 -37.92
CA GLU A 153 -29.89 -35.69 -38.96
C GLU A 153 -29.50 -34.22 -39.07
N GLU A 154 -30.47 -33.31 -38.98
CA GLU A 154 -30.23 -31.87 -39.01
C GLU A 154 -29.44 -31.40 -37.79
N LEU A 155 -29.78 -31.89 -36.59
CA LEU A 155 -29.03 -31.60 -35.38
C LEU A 155 -27.57 -32.05 -35.52
N GLU A 156 -27.33 -33.28 -36.00
CA GLU A 156 -25.98 -33.78 -36.21
C GLU A 156 -25.20 -32.94 -37.24
N LYS A 157 -25.86 -32.49 -38.32
CA LYS A 157 -25.22 -31.61 -39.32
C LYS A 157 -24.81 -30.29 -38.68
N LEU A 158 -25.69 -29.64 -37.93
CA LEU A 158 -25.41 -28.37 -37.27
C LEU A 158 -24.33 -28.49 -36.17
N GLU A 159 -24.30 -29.60 -35.44
CA GLU A 159 -23.25 -29.88 -34.46
C GLU A 159 -21.89 -30.17 -35.12
N LYS A 160 -21.87 -30.84 -36.28
CA LYS A 160 -20.63 -31.02 -37.06
C LYS A 160 -20.12 -29.69 -37.60
N GLU A 161 -21.01 -28.83 -38.09
CA GLU A 161 -20.65 -27.48 -38.54
C GLU A 161 -20.13 -26.60 -37.40
N SER A 162 -20.74 -26.65 -36.22
CA SER A 162 -20.30 -25.87 -35.07
C SER A 162 -18.92 -26.29 -34.57
N ARG A 163 -18.59 -27.59 -34.66
CA ARG A 163 -17.27 -28.13 -34.30
C ARG A 163 -16.22 -27.97 -35.38
N LYS A 164 -16.61 -27.69 -36.63
CA LYS A 164 -15.68 -27.54 -37.77
C LYS A 164 -14.77 -26.32 -37.62
N LYS A 165 -15.28 -25.22 -37.07
CA LYS A 165 -14.54 -23.97 -36.86
C LYS A 165 -14.08 -23.87 -35.40
N LEU A 166 -12.81 -23.54 -35.18
CA LEU A 166 -12.28 -23.25 -33.86
C LEU A 166 -12.55 -21.78 -33.52
N THR A 167 -13.42 -21.55 -32.54
CA THR A 167 -13.84 -20.23 -32.07
C THR A 167 -13.40 -20.02 -30.62
N SER A 168 -13.45 -18.78 -30.12
CA SER A 168 -13.16 -18.47 -28.71
C SER A 168 -14.00 -19.28 -27.72
N GLU A 169 -15.24 -19.62 -28.07
CA GLU A 169 -16.15 -20.41 -27.22
C GLU A 169 -15.73 -21.88 -27.10
N ASN A 170 -15.15 -22.47 -28.15
CA ASN A 170 -14.71 -23.87 -28.18
C ASN A 170 -13.21 -24.03 -27.83
N MET A 171 -12.42 -22.97 -28.02
CA MET A 171 -10.97 -23.01 -27.78
C MET A 171 -10.62 -23.05 -26.29
N PHE A 172 -11.41 -22.38 -25.45
CA PHE A 172 -11.19 -22.31 -24.02
C PHE A 172 -12.27 -23.10 -23.27
N THR A 173 -11.94 -24.33 -22.86
CA THR A 173 -12.86 -25.23 -22.15
C THR A 173 -13.15 -24.82 -20.70
N SER A 174 -12.56 -23.72 -20.22
CA SER A 174 -12.83 -23.14 -18.90
C SER A 174 -12.11 -21.82 -18.77
N GLU A 175 -12.82 -20.76 -18.40
CA GLU A 175 -12.23 -19.55 -17.83
C GLU A 175 -11.62 -19.91 -16.45
N LYS A 176 -10.43 -20.52 -16.44
CA LYS A 176 -9.86 -21.12 -15.21
C LYS A 176 -9.49 -20.09 -14.14
N SER A 177 -9.33 -18.82 -14.51
CA SER A 177 -9.07 -17.75 -13.56
C SER A 177 -9.35 -16.38 -14.18
N SER A 178 -10.29 -15.65 -13.59
CA SER A 178 -10.43 -14.20 -13.78
C SER A 178 -10.29 -13.56 -12.41
N LYS A 179 -9.20 -12.82 -12.18
CA LYS A 179 -8.94 -12.14 -10.91
C LYS A 179 -8.73 -10.65 -11.16
N THR A 180 -9.75 -9.88 -10.85
CA THR A 180 -9.65 -8.41 -10.86
C THR A 180 -9.21 -7.95 -9.47
N ILE A 181 -8.02 -7.35 -9.38
CA ILE A 181 -7.52 -6.73 -8.15
C ILE A 181 -7.64 -5.23 -8.32
N LEU A 182 -8.58 -4.62 -7.61
CA LEU A 182 -8.69 -3.18 -7.51
C LEU A 182 -7.95 -2.74 -6.24
N ASN A 183 -6.85 -2.00 -6.42
CA ASN A 183 -6.12 -1.41 -5.30
C ASN A 183 -6.92 -0.24 -4.72
N LYS A 184 -7.86 -0.53 -3.83
CA LYS A 184 -8.62 0.48 -3.09
C LYS A 184 -7.85 0.79 -1.80
N GLN A 185 -7.56 2.07 -1.57
CA GLN A 185 -6.96 2.53 -0.32
C GLN A 185 -7.86 2.10 0.85
N THR A 186 -7.28 1.49 1.87
CA THR A 186 -7.96 1.12 3.11
C THR A 186 -8.56 2.36 3.77
N PRO A 187 -9.87 2.39 4.08
CA PRO A 187 -10.46 3.53 4.77
C PRO A 187 -9.85 3.65 6.17
N LEU A 188 -9.32 4.83 6.50
CA LEU A 188 -8.81 5.12 7.84
C LEU A 188 -9.93 4.94 8.89
N PRO A 189 -9.68 4.27 10.02
CA PRO A 189 -10.66 4.11 11.09
C PRO A 189 -11.00 5.46 11.73
N SER A 190 -12.28 5.69 11.99
CA SER A 190 -12.85 6.91 12.57
C SER A 190 -12.33 7.21 13.98
N LYS A 191 -11.87 8.45 14.18
CA LYS A 191 -11.33 9.06 15.41
C LYS A 191 -12.10 8.72 16.69
N LYS A 192 -11.41 8.19 17.71
CA LYS A 192 -11.83 8.26 19.12
C LYS A 192 -11.24 9.52 19.76
N LYS A 193 -12.04 10.22 20.58
CA LYS A 193 -11.65 11.41 21.35
C LYS A 193 -10.58 11.06 22.39
N THR A 194 -9.41 11.70 22.34
CA THR A 194 -8.42 11.73 23.42
C THR A 194 -8.55 13.03 24.22
N SER A 195 -8.49 12.90 25.54
CA SER A 195 -8.53 13.99 26.52
C SER A 195 -7.11 14.49 26.81
N GLU A 196 -6.89 15.79 26.69
CA GLU A 196 -5.62 16.47 27.00
C GLU A 196 -5.22 16.31 28.48
N LYS A 197 -3.98 15.87 28.74
CA LYS A 197 -3.29 16.09 30.03
C LYS A 197 -2.20 17.15 29.79
N LYS A 198 -2.24 18.23 30.55
CA LYS A 198 -1.16 19.24 30.62
C LYS A 198 -0.05 18.70 31.54
N THR A 199 1.15 18.55 31.02
CA THR A 199 2.38 18.47 31.83
C THR A 199 2.99 19.88 31.88
N VAL A 200 3.05 20.43 33.09
CA VAL A 200 3.77 21.67 33.37
C VAL A 200 5.25 21.30 33.48
N ILE A 201 6.08 21.89 32.65
CA ILE A 201 7.54 21.78 32.73
C ILE A 201 8.03 23.11 33.31
N GLU A 202 8.51 23.11 34.54
CA GLU A 202 9.16 24.28 35.14
C GLU A 202 10.62 24.33 34.67
N THR A 203 10.91 25.17 33.68
CA THR A 203 12.29 25.47 33.26
C THR A 203 12.84 26.70 33.96
N LEU A 204 13.98 26.51 34.64
CA LEU A 204 14.72 27.46 35.46
C LEU A 204 15.61 28.42 34.64
N ASN A 205 15.10 29.03 33.56
CA ASN A 205 15.68 30.24 32.97
C ASN A 205 14.67 30.97 32.05
N PRO A 206 13.93 31.98 32.53
CA PRO A 206 12.77 32.52 31.81
C PRO A 206 13.10 33.48 30.64
N ASN A 207 14.37 33.79 30.35
CA ASN A 207 14.75 34.83 29.37
C ASN A 207 15.65 34.39 28.20
N ALA A 208 15.94 33.11 28.03
CA ALA A 208 16.58 32.63 26.79
C ALA A 208 15.51 32.48 25.70
N ALA A 209 15.20 33.58 25.01
CA ALA A 209 14.27 33.57 23.89
C ALA A 209 14.87 32.74 22.73
N MET A 210 14.42 31.48 22.59
CA MET A 210 14.57 30.74 21.34
C MET A 210 13.79 31.47 20.25
N LYS A 211 14.52 32.25 19.46
CA LYS A 211 14.00 33.02 18.35
C LYS A 211 13.69 32.06 17.20
N ASP A 212 12.44 31.63 17.18
CA ASP A 212 11.57 31.48 16.01
C ASP A 212 12.21 30.83 14.76
N LEU A 213 12.02 29.51 14.66
CA LEU A 213 12.22 28.73 13.44
C LEU A 213 10.91 28.06 12.96
N SER A 214 9.74 28.57 13.38
CA SER A 214 8.45 28.06 12.88
C SER A 214 7.99 28.92 11.70
N LEU A 215 7.97 28.34 10.51
CA LEU A 215 7.31 28.93 9.35
C LEU A 215 5.80 28.78 9.51
N ASP A 216 5.08 29.89 9.48
CA ASP A 216 3.61 29.98 9.38
C ASP A 216 3.06 29.08 8.26
N GLU A 217 2.30 28.03 8.59
CA GLU A 217 1.15 27.59 7.79
C GLU A 217 0.02 27.05 8.66
N LYS A 218 -1.18 27.62 8.49
CA LYS A 218 -2.45 27.07 8.97
C LYS A 218 -2.75 25.74 8.27
N LYS A 219 -2.71 24.63 9.00
CA LYS A 219 -3.69 23.52 8.99
C LYS A 219 -3.33 22.48 10.05
N PRO A 220 -4.31 21.88 10.76
CA PRO A 220 -4.04 20.91 11.80
C PRO A 220 -3.77 19.54 11.16
N LEU A 221 -2.58 19.01 11.37
CA LEU A 221 -2.29 17.59 11.19
C LEU A 221 -2.11 16.98 12.58
N ASP A 222 -2.88 15.91 12.79
CA ASP A 222 -2.84 14.98 13.92
C ASP A 222 -1.42 14.46 14.09
N ASP A 223 -0.91 14.56 15.31
CA ASP A 223 0.27 13.84 15.79
C ASP A 223 -0.20 12.62 16.60
N ASN A 224 0.67 11.60 16.72
CA ASN A 224 0.53 10.26 17.32
C ASN A 224 0.33 9.14 16.25
N ASP A 225 1.11 8.06 16.18
CA ASP A 225 1.96 7.42 17.19
C ASP A 225 3.17 6.75 16.53
N ALA A 226 4.30 6.80 17.23
CA ALA A 226 5.13 5.61 17.47
C ALA A 226 5.83 5.80 18.83
N ASP A 227 5.14 5.38 19.89
CA ASP A 227 5.81 4.85 21.08
C ASP A 227 6.61 3.63 20.60
N ASP A 228 7.92 3.80 20.46
CA ASP A 228 8.89 2.71 20.56
C ASP A 228 9.82 3.07 21.71
N GLU A 229 9.85 2.22 22.73
CA GLU A 229 10.80 2.31 23.82
C GLU A 229 12.20 2.10 23.24
N GLY A 230 13.09 3.08 23.38
CA GLY A 230 14.51 2.86 23.10
C GLY A 230 15.28 4.16 22.95
N ASP A 231 15.97 4.53 24.03
CA ASP A 231 17.13 5.43 24.11
C ASP A 231 17.04 6.81 23.44
N GLU A 232 17.66 7.79 24.08
CA GLU A 232 18.14 9.00 23.41
C GLU A 232 19.25 8.60 22.42
N GLU A 233 18.90 7.86 21.36
CA GLU A 233 19.80 7.57 20.26
C GLU A 233 19.98 8.85 19.45
N ASP A 234 21.20 9.38 19.50
CA ASP A 234 21.72 10.34 18.56
C ASP A 234 21.18 10.06 17.15
N SER A 235 20.76 11.11 16.44
CA SER A 235 20.16 11.07 15.11
C SER A 235 21.09 10.45 14.06
N ASP A 236 21.23 9.13 14.08
CA ASP A 236 22.09 8.39 13.18
C ASP A 236 21.45 8.37 11.80
N MET A 237 22.08 9.12 10.90
CA MET A 237 21.75 9.18 9.48
C MET A 237 21.71 7.77 8.90
N THR A 238 20.54 7.36 8.38
CA THR A 238 20.42 6.08 7.67
C THR A 238 21.40 6.06 6.48
N PRO A 239 21.97 4.89 6.12
CA PRO A 239 22.96 4.80 5.04
C PRO A 239 22.39 5.29 3.70
N GLU A 240 21.08 5.14 3.49
CA GLU A 240 20.40 5.63 2.30
C GLU A 240 20.27 7.16 2.26
N ALA A 241 20.01 7.80 3.41
CA ALA A 241 19.94 9.25 3.53
C ALA A 241 21.34 9.89 3.44
N ALA A 242 22.37 9.24 3.98
CA ALA A 242 23.77 9.66 3.83
C ALA A 242 24.29 9.50 2.39
N ALA A 243 23.77 8.55 1.61
CA ALA A 243 24.06 8.45 0.18
C ALA A 243 23.34 9.55 -0.61
N PHE A 244 22.09 9.87 -0.26
CA PHE A 244 21.33 10.95 -0.88
C PHE A 244 21.95 12.33 -0.62
N SER A 245 22.43 12.60 0.61
CA SER A 245 23.05 13.88 0.99
C SER A 245 24.31 14.23 0.20
N LYS A 246 24.96 13.23 -0.43
CA LYS A 246 26.17 13.39 -1.25
C LYS A 246 25.90 13.66 -2.73
N LEU A 247 24.66 13.45 -3.19
CA LEU A 247 24.29 13.69 -4.59
C LEU A 247 24.31 15.18 -4.88
N LYS A 248 24.87 15.59 -6.03
CA LYS A 248 25.01 17.01 -6.40
C LYS A 248 24.05 17.43 -7.50
N THR A 249 23.65 16.51 -8.37
CA THR A 249 22.80 16.83 -9.52
C THR A 249 21.34 16.48 -9.25
N PHE A 250 20.42 17.33 -9.69
CA PHE A 250 18.99 17.06 -9.55
C PHE A 250 18.54 15.81 -10.33
N GLU A 251 19.22 15.46 -11.43
CA GLU A 251 18.92 14.23 -12.18
C GLU A 251 19.27 12.97 -11.39
N GLU A 252 20.40 12.96 -10.67
CA GLU A 252 20.77 11.86 -9.78
C GLU A 252 19.83 11.79 -8.59
N SER A 253 19.52 12.92 -7.95
CA SER A 253 18.55 13.00 -6.86
C SER A 253 17.17 12.49 -7.30
N HIS A 254 16.71 12.82 -8.51
CA HIS A 254 15.43 12.33 -9.05
C HIS A 254 15.43 10.82 -9.22
N LYS A 255 16.46 10.26 -9.89
CA LYS A 255 16.59 8.80 -10.08
C LYS A 255 16.69 8.05 -8.75
N TYR A 256 17.34 8.65 -7.76
CA TYR A 256 17.50 8.06 -6.44
C TYR A 256 16.18 8.03 -5.68
N LEU A 257 15.43 9.15 -5.66
CA LEU A 257 14.13 9.23 -4.98
C LEU A 257 13.03 8.38 -5.62
N LEU A 258 13.12 8.12 -6.94
CA LEU A 258 12.23 7.16 -7.61
C LEU A 258 12.45 5.72 -7.12
N LYS A 259 13.67 5.38 -6.69
CA LYS A 259 14.00 4.05 -6.13
C LYS A 259 13.77 3.98 -4.62
N HIS A 260 13.99 5.09 -3.93
CA HIS A 260 13.92 5.21 -2.47
C HIS A 260 12.86 6.23 -2.06
N SER A 261 11.59 5.96 -2.39
CA SER A 261 10.48 6.86 -2.03
C SER A 261 10.23 6.96 -0.52
N GLU A 262 10.76 6.01 0.26
CA GLU A 262 10.68 5.96 1.72
C GLU A 262 11.46 7.10 2.40
N LEU A 263 12.44 7.68 1.70
CA LEU A 263 13.22 8.84 2.16
C LEU A 263 12.42 10.15 2.15
N ILE A 264 11.20 10.18 1.64
CA ILE A 264 10.39 11.40 1.61
C ILE A 264 9.59 11.46 2.91
N ASN A 265 10.29 11.74 4.01
CA ASN A 265 9.71 11.93 5.33
C ASN A 265 10.41 13.08 6.07
N GLU A 266 9.75 13.67 7.06
CA GLU A 266 10.27 14.84 7.79
C GLU A 266 11.51 14.49 8.63
N LYS A 267 11.52 13.30 9.23
CA LYS A 267 12.65 12.80 10.04
C LYS A 267 13.96 12.72 9.24
N THR A 268 13.92 12.26 8.00
CA THR A 268 15.10 12.15 7.12
C THR A 268 15.55 13.51 6.60
N SER A 269 14.62 14.45 6.31
CA SER A 269 15.00 15.82 5.97
C SER A 269 15.71 16.51 7.14
N ASP A 270 15.25 16.28 8.37
CA ASP A 270 15.84 16.86 9.59
C ASP A 270 17.19 16.21 9.93
N SER A 271 17.30 14.89 9.78
CA SER A 271 18.57 14.17 9.96
C SER A 271 19.64 14.66 8.98
N ILE A 272 19.31 14.85 7.69
CA ILE A 272 20.22 15.45 6.69
C ILE A 272 20.57 16.90 7.05
N LEU A 273 19.61 17.65 7.60
CA LEU A 273 19.86 19.02 8.05
C LEU A 273 20.81 19.06 9.26
N GLY A 274 20.66 18.13 10.21
CA GLY A 274 21.58 17.94 11.33
C GLY A 274 23.01 17.63 10.86
N GLU A 275 23.17 16.76 9.87
CA GLU A 275 24.47 16.50 9.25
C GLU A 275 25.07 17.75 8.58
N ALA A 276 24.24 18.68 8.08
CA ALA A 276 24.72 19.96 7.57
C ALA A 276 25.35 20.83 8.66
N PHE A 277 24.80 20.84 9.89
CA PHE A 277 25.40 21.53 11.04
C PHE A 277 26.75 20.90 11.42
N THR A 278 26.80 19.58 11.52
CA THR A 278 28.03 18.83 11.84
C THR A 278 29.11 19.06 10.78
N ALA A 279 28.76 19.02 9.50
CA ALA A 279 29.66 19.30 8.39
C ALA A 279 30.19 20.74 8.41
N GLN A 280 29.33 21.71 8.76
CA GLN A 280 29.72 23.11 8.86
C GLN A 280 30.69 23.36 10.02
N LEU A 281 30.47 22.74 11.18
CA LEU A 281 31.40 22.79 12.32
C LEU A 281 32.76 22.15 11.98
N LYS A 282 32.78 21.10 11.16
CA LYS A 282 34.00 20.48 10.62
C LYS A 282 34.70 21.31 9.53
N GLY A 283 34.14 22.45 9.13
CA GLY A 283 34.67 23.32 8.07
C GLY A 283 34.40 22.83 6.64
N GLN A 284 33.51 21.85 6.44
CA GLN A 284 33.18 21.29 5.12
C GLN A 284 32.02 22.05 4.45
N GLU A 285 32.27 23.31 4.08
CA GLU A 285 31.24 24.23 3.58
C GLU A 285 30.46 23.73 2.34
N GLU A 286 31.16 23.13 1.38
CA GLU A 286 30.52 22.63 0.16
C GLU A 286 29.56 21.46 0.44
N TYR A 287 29.96 20.56 1.33
CA TYR A 287 29.14 19.41 1.72
C TYR A 287 27.95 19.86 2.58
N ALA A 288 28.18 20.76 3.53
CA ALA A 288 27.10 21.34 4.34
C ALA A 288 26.02 22.01 3.48
N ARG A 289 26.41 22.82 2.49
CA ARG A 289 25.44 23.43 1.55
C ARG A 289 24.70 22.39 0.72
N ASN A 290 25.37 21.31 0.33
CA ASN A 290 24.73 20.21 -0.40
C ASN A 290 23.71 19.47 0.46
N CYS A 291 24.03 19.18 1.73
CA CYS A 291 23.08 18.60 2.68
C CYS A 291 21.84 19.47 2.86
N VAL A 292 22.00 20.79 3.00
CA VAL A 292 20.85 21.73 3.04
C VAL A 292 20.03 21.64 1.76
N THR A 293 20.68 21.60 0.60
CA THR A 293 19.99 21.49 -0.69
C THR A 293 19.15 20.21 -0.75
N GLN A 294 19.72 19.07 -0.38
CA GLN A 294 19.04 17.78 -0.42
C GLN A 294 17.92 17.66 0.62
N SER A 295 18.11 18.21 1.82
CA SER A 295 17.06 18.30 2.86
C SER A 295 15.85 19.10 2.36
N VAL A 296 16.07 20.26 1.73
CA VAL A 296 15.00 21.09 1.17
C VAL A 296 14.30 20.41 -0.02
N VAL A 297 15.01 19.61 -0.83
CA VAL A 297 14.40 18.79 -1.88
C VAL A 297 13.39 17.80 -1.28
N LEU A 298 13.75 17.09 -0.20
CA LEU A 298 12.84 16.16 0.47
C LEU A 298 11.61 16.87 1.02
N GLN A 299 11.81 18.01 1.68
CA GLN A 299 10.72 18.83 2.24
C GLN A 299 9.70 19.22 1.16
N HIS A 300 10.16 19.75 0.03
CA HIS A 300 9.28 20.12 -1.07
C HIS A 300 8.63 18.90 -1.76
N CYS A 301 9.35 17.79 -1.91
CA CYS A 301 8.78 16.56 -2.46
C CYS A 301 7.62 16.04 -1.57
N GLY A 302 7.75 16.11 -0.25
CA GLY A 302 6.71 15.73 0.70
C GLY A 302 5.47 16.64 0.63
N GLN A 303 5.67 17.96 0.55
CA GLN A 303 4.58 18.95 0.45
C GLN A 303 3.74 18.82 -0.82
N LEU A 304 4.32 18.34 -1.92
CA LEU A 304 3.65 18.20 -3.23
C LEU A 304 2.77 16.94 -3.35
N GLY A 305 2.73 16.07 -2.33
CA GLY A 305 1.84 14.92 -2.26
C GLY A 305 2.32 13.68 -3.02
N ARG A 306 1.39 12.80 -3.42
CA ARG A 306 1.69 11.42 -3.88
C ARG A 306 2.58 11.31 -5.13
N ASN A 307 2.58 12.32 -6.00
CA ASN A 307 3.49 12.42 -7.16
C ASN A 307 4.51 13.58 -6.98
N GLY A 308 4.81 13.94 -5.73
CA GLY A 308 5.55 15.15 -5.40
C GLY A 308 6.96 15.20 -5.99
N VAL A 309 7.62 14.04 -6.11
CA VAL A 309 8.96 13.90 -6.71
C VAL A 309 8.95 14.38 -8.17
N ASP A 310 8.13 13.76 -9.03
CA ASP A 310 8.10 14.11 -10.46
C ASP A 310 7.61 15.55 -10.69
N VAL A 311 6.69 16.03 -9.87
CA VAL A 311 6.19 17.42 -9.93
C VAL A 311 7.28 18.42 -9.52
N PHE A 312 8.08 18.12 -8.50
CA PHE A 312 9.19 18.96 -8.09
C PHE A 312 10.26 19.03 -9.18
N PHE A 313 10.74 17.88 -9.65
CA PHE A 313 11.83 17.82 -10.63
C PHE A 313 11.40 18.35 -12.01
N SER A 314 10.14 18.16 -12.42
CA SER A 314 9.63 18.80 -13.65
C SER A 314 9.58 20.33 -13.53
N LYS A 315 9.23 20.88 -12.37
CA LYS A 315 9.23 22.33 -12.13
C LYS A 315 10.62 22.93 -12.05
N ILE A 316 11.58 22.24 -11.42
CA ILE A 316 12.95 22.77 -11.26
C ILE A 316 13.78 22.65 -12.55
N ASN A 317 13.49 21.65 -13.38
CA ASN A 317 14.12 21.45 -14.69
C ASN A 317 13.39 22.17 -15.83
N ALA A 318 12.22 22.77 -15.56
CA ALA A 318 11.52 23.56 -16.55
C ALA A 318 12.39 24.75 -17.03
N PRO A 319 12.23 25.20 -18.30
CA PRO A 319 12.95 26.37 -18.81
C PRO A 319 12.58 27.68 -18.08
N ASN A 320 11.60 27.66 -17.19
CA ASN A 320 11.26 28.78 -16.33
C ASN A 320 12.25 28.93 -15.18
N ALA A 321 13.18 29.88 -15.31
CA ALA A 321 14.22 30.14 -14.32
C ALA A 321 13.68 30.61 -12.94
N MET A 322 12.40 31.01 -12.82
CA MET A 322 11.86 31.57 -11.58
C MET A 322 11.80 30.54 -10.44
N ALA A 323 11.28 29.33 -10.70
CA ALA A 323 11.17 28.29 -9.67
C ALA A 323 12.53 27.86 -9.13
N ARG A 324 13.49 27.69 -10.04
CA ARG A 324 14.88 27.35 -9.69
C ARG A 324 15.55 28.46 -8.90
N LYS A 325 15.33 29.74 -9.26
CA LYS A 325 15.87 30.89 -8.51
C LYS A 325 15.34 30.95 -7.10
N MET A 326 14.01 30.91 -6.93
CA MET A 326 13.37 30.93 -5.60
C MET A 326 13.85 29.79 -4.71
N PHE A 327 14.01 28.59 -5.29
CA PHE A 327 14.56 27.44 -4.57
C PHE A 327 15.98 27.69 -4.05
N PHE A 328 16.89 28.15 -4.91
CA PHE A 328 18.27 28.41 -4.48
C PHE A 328 18.40 29.61 -3.53
N GLU A 329 17.58 30.64 -3.70
CA GLU A 329 17.51 31.77 -2.75
C GLU A 329 17.09 31.30 -1.35
N TYR A 330 16.15 30.36 -1.26
CA TYR A 330 15.74 29.77 0.02
C TYR A 330 16.84 28.89 0.63
N VAL A 331 17.48 28.04 -0.18
CA VAL A 331 18.63 27.21 0.26
C VAL A 331 19.77 28.09 0.78
N ASP A 332 20.10 29.17 0.08
CA ASP A 332 21.18 30.08 0.49
C ASP A 332 20.84 30.85 1.77
N SER A 333 19.58 31.24 1.95
CA SER A 333 19.08 31.84 3.20
C SER A 333 19.16 30.87 4.38
N LEU A 334 18.76 29.60 4.19
CA LEU A 334 18.88 28.56 5.20
C LEU A 334 20.34 28.28 5.56
N TYR A 335 21.18 28.04 4.57
CA TYR A 335 22.61 27.80 4.78
C TYR A 335 23.29 29.00 5.47
N GLY A 336 22.92 30.23 5.11
CA GLY A 336 23.42 31.44 5.77
C GLY A 336 23.07 31.51 7.26
N ARG A 337 21.88 31.00 7.67
CA ARG A 337 21.50 30.87 9.08
C ARG A 337 22.32 29.82 9.81
N ILE A 338 22.52 28.65 9.19
CA ILE A 338 23.34 27.57 9.74
C ILE A 338 24.78 28.04 9.95
N LYS A 339 25.37 28.70 8.96
CA LYS A 339 26.73 29.24 9.05
C LYS A 339 26.91 30.25 10.19
N LYS A 340 25.93 31.15 10.40
CA LYS A 340 25.95 32.09 11.53
C LYS A 340 25.89 31.37 12.87
N ARG A 341 24.93 30.44 13.02
CA ARG A 341 24.76 29.67 14.26
C ARG A 341 25.99 28.82 14.59
N CYS A 342 26.58 28.15 13.61
CA CYS A 342 27.82 27.40 13.81
C CYS A 342 29.00 28.30 14.20
N ALA A 343 29.08 29.52 13.67
CA ALA A 343 30.12 30.48 14.04
C ALA A 343 29.94 31.01 15.48
N GLU A 344 28.69 31.26 15.90
CA GLU A 344 28.33 31.62 17.28
C GLU A 344 28.69 30.48 18.24
N MET A 345 28.28 29.24 17.94
CA MET A 345 28.61 28.06 18.75
C MET A 345 30.12 27.81 18.86
N ALA A 346 30.86 27.98 17.76
CA ALA A 346 32.33 27.85 17.80
C ALA A 346 32.97 28.94 18.67
N ALA A 347 32.44 30.17 18.64
CA ALA A 347 32.91 31.26 19.50
C ALA A 347 32.57 31.03 20.97
N GLU A 348 31.38 30.50 21.27
CA GLU A 348 30.93 30.12 22.62
C GLU A 348 31.82 29.01 23.19
N GLN A 349 32.06 27.93 22.44
CA GLN A 349 32.95 26.83 22.87
C GLN A 349 34.37 27.30 23.15
N MET A 350 34.90 28.24 22.35
CA MET A 350 36.20 28.86 22.61
C MET A 350 36.19 29.75 23.86
N SER A 351 35.05 30.37 24.19
CA SER A 351 34.90 31.18 25.40
C SER A 351 34.67 30.34 26.66
N GLU A 352 34.00 29.19 26.55
CA GLU A 352 33.79 28.22 27.63
C GLU A 352 35.08 27.44 27.93
N GLN A 353 35.86 27.06 26.92
CA GLN A 353 37.22 26.52 27.16
C GLN A 353 38.17 27.53 27.80
N ALA A 354 37.85 28.82 27.75
CA ALA A 354 38.57 29.87 28.47
C ALA A 354 38.04 30.10 29.91
N GLN A 355 36.88 29.55 30.28
CA GLN A 355 36.46 29.38 31.68
C GLN A 355 37.12 28.12 32.23
N VAL A 356 38.40 28.29 32.61
CA VAL A 356 39.26 27.27 33.22
C VAL A 356 38.55 26.63 34.43
N GLU A 357 38.61 25.30 34.55
CA GLU A 357 38.29 24.56 35.78
C GLU A 357 39.04 25.21 36.96
N THR A 358 38.34 25.87 37.89
CA THR A 358 38.98 26.51 39.05
C THR A 358 38.83 25.65 40.29
N ILE A 359 39.93 25.42 41.02
CA ILE A 359 39.90 24.71 42.31
C ILE A 359 39.43 25.70 43.39
N GLN A 360 38.29 25.40 44.02
CA GLN A 360 37.77 26.18 45.13
C GLN A 360 37.80 25.37 46.43
N LEU A 361 38.47 25.89 47.46
CA LEU A 361 38.52 25.26 48.78
C LEU A 361 37.27 25.63 49.58
N GLN A 362 36.58 24.63 50.13
CA GLN A 362 35.41 24.79 51.00
C GLN A 362 35.57 23.96 52.29
N PRO A 363 35.08 24.43 53.44
CA PRO A 363 35.00 23.62 54.66
C PRO A 363 33.96 22.51 54.53
N MET A 364 34.24 21.32 55.07
CA MET A 364 33.30 20.19 55.04
C MET A 364 32.22 20.35 56.13
N GLY A 365 31.04 20.82 55.74
CA GLY A 365 29.82 20.83 56.58
C GLY A 365 29.63 22.07 57.47
N ASP A 366 28.38 22.31 57.86
CA ASP A 366 27.80 23.60 58.31
C ASP A 366 28.25 24.10 59.71
N GLY A 367 29.51 23.86 60.10
CA GLY A 367 30.06 24.33 61.38
C GLY A 367 31.56 24.12 61.59
N SER A 368 32.29 23.55 60.63
CA SER A 368 33.74 23.39 60.71
C SER A 368 34.44 24.60 60.08
N GLN A 369 35.26 25.32 60.86
CA GLN A 369 35.97 26.50 60.38
C GLN A 369 37.38 26.09 59.97
N LEU A 370 37.66 26.10 58.66
CA LEU A 370 39.00 25.77 58.15
C LEU A 370 39.97 26.89 58.56
N THR A 371 40.94 26.58 59.41
CA THR A 371 41.89 27.58 59.92
C THR A 371 43.20 27.52 59.16
N ILE A 372 43.63 28.68 58.64
CA ILE A 372 44.88 28.81 57.89
C ILE A 372 45.99 29.15 58.89
N ARG A 373 47.01 28.28 58.99
CA ARG A 373 48.20 28.52 59.81
C ARG A 373 49.38 28.96 58.95
N VAL A 374 49.93 30.13 59.26
CA VAL A 374 51.11 30.67 58.59
C VAL A 374 52.37 30.27 59.36
N PRO A 375 53.34 29.59 58.73
CA PRO A 375 54.57 29.17 59.40
C PRO A 375 55.41 30.34 59.88
N GLN A 376 56.00 30.20 61.07
CA GLN A 376 56.99 31.13 61.60
C GLN A 376 58.40 30.72 61.18
N PRO A 377 59.38 31.64 61.20
CA PRO A 377 60.77 31.32 60.82
C PRO A 377 61.44 30.24 61.68
N GLU A 378 60.82 29.82 62.78
CA GLU A 378 61.26 28.71 63.64
C GLU A 378 60.84 27.33 63.11
N ASP A 379 59.87 27.25 62.18
CA ASP A 379 59.27 26.00 61.65
C ASP A 379 60.07 25.37 60.48
N GLY A 380 61.36 25.70 60.34
CA GLY A 380 62.33 25.04 59.46
C GLY A 380 61.85 24.78 58.03
N GLU A 381 61.53 23.52 57.72
CA GLU A 381 61.15 23.02 56.39
C GLU A 381 59.86 23.67 55.86
N ALA A 382 58.84 23.85 56.72
CA ALA A 382 57.58 24.49 56.37
C ALA A 382 57.76 25.96 55.94
N TYR A 383 58.69 26.68 56.58
CA TYR A 383 59.01 28.06 56.23
C TYR A 383 59.78 28.18 54.90
N THR A 384 60.59 27.17 54.55
CA THR A 384 61.26 27.11 53.24
C THR A 384 60.28 26.83 52.10
N ALA A 385 59.33 25.90 52.31
CA ALA A 385 58.23 25.64 51.38
C ALA A 385 57.37 26.90 51.21
N PHE A 386 57.05 27.61 52.30
CA PHE A 386 56.32 28.88 52.26
C PHE A 386 57.02 29.95 51.41
N LYS A 387 58.34 30.11 51.53
CA LYS A 387 59.12 31.05 50.71
C LYS A 387 59.22 30.65 49.24
N GLY A 388 59.11 29.36 48.93
CA GLY A 388 59.15 28.83 47.56
C GLY A 388 57.86 29.04 46.77
N MET A 389 56.73 29.30 47.43
CA MET A 389 55.43 29.53 46.79
C MET A 389 55.34 30.88 46.06
N HIS A 390 54.39 31.04 45.15
CA HIS A 390 54.19 32.30 44.42
C HIS A 390 53.86 33.46 45.39
N PRO A 391 54.43 34.68 45.21
CA PRO A 391 54.23 35.80 46.14
C PRO A 391 52.77 36.15 46.41
N SER A 392 51.90 36.06 45.39
CA SER A 392 50.46 36.33 45.56
C SER A 392 49.77 35.31 46.45
N PHE A 393 50.22 34.05 46.43
CA PHE A 393 49.66 32.99 47.28
C PHE A 393 50.18 33.09 48.72
N GLN A 394 51.45 33.48 48.91
CA GLN A 394 52.01 33.79 50.23
C GLN A 394 51.27 34.94 50.91
N GLU A 395 50.89 35.99 50.15
CA GLU A 395 50.10 37.11 50.67
C GLU A 395 48.70 36.66 51.07
N ALA A 396 48.04 35.84 50.25
CA ALA A 396 46.73 35.29 50.56
C ALA A 396 46.72 34.36 51.79
N LEU A 397 47.78 33.56 51.98
CA LEU A 397 47.94 32.76 53.21
C LEU A 397 48.13 33.65 54.44
N LYS A 398 48.86 34.77 54.32
CA LYS A 398 49.08 35.73 55.43
C LYS A 398 47.81 36.45 55.87
N THR A 399 46.82 36.61 55.00
CA THR A 399 45.57 37.28 55.37
C THR A 399 44.62 36.37 56.16
N GLY A 400 44.86 35.05 56.14
CA GLY A 400 44.12 34.06 56.92
C GLY A 400 42.67 33.89 56.49
N LYS A 401 42.28 34.42 55.33
CA LYS A 401 40.92 34.35 54.80
C LYS A 401 40.85 33.40 53.61
N LEU A 402 39.97 32.41 53.69
CA LEU A 402 39.71 31.43 52.63
C LEU A 402 39.29 32.09 51.30
N GLU A 403 38.52 33.18 51.37
CA GLU A 403 38.08 33.93 50.18
C GLU A 403 39.24 34.54 49.37
N GLU A 404 40.30 34.99 50.05
CA GLU A 404 41.46 35.59 49.37
C GLU A 404 42.37 34.51 48.78
N LEU A 405 42.44 33.34 49.43
CA LEU A 405 43.12 32.15 48.92
C LEU A 405 42.43 31.62 47.65
N ASN A 406 41.10 31.47 47.67
CA ASN A 406 40.30 31.01 46.53
C ASN A 406 40.43 31.97 45.32
N LYS A 407 40.47 33.29 45.55
CA LYS A 407 40.72 34.28 44.48
C LYS A 407 42.08 34.13 43.79
N VAL A 408 43.08 33.57 44.46
CA VAL A 408 44.39 33.29 43.86
C VAL A 408 44.37 31.95 43.13
N LEU A 409 43.73 30.93 43.69
CA LEU A 409 43.55 29.62 43.04
C LEU A 409 42.70 29.72 41.76
N GLU A 410 41.70 30.60 41.72
CA GLU A 410 40.90 30.89 40.53
C GLU A 410 41.70 31.46 39.35
N LYS A 411 42.88 32.03 39.60
CA LYS A 411 43.72 32.66 38.58
C LYS A 411 44.88 31.77 38.11
N LEU A 412 45.04 30.60 38.72
CA LEU A 412 46.11 29.65 38.42
C LEU A 412 45.57 28.46 37.61
N PRO A 413 46.38 27.84 36.74
CA PRO A 413 45.97 26.63 36.04
C PRO A 413 45.79 25.45 37.02
N VAL A 414 44.78 24.60 36.78
CA VAL A 414 44.43 23.41 37.61
C VAL A 414 45.64 22.63 38.15
N PRO A 415 46.60 22.17 37.31
CA PRO A 415 47.71 21.35 37.81
C PRO A 415 48.60 22.09 38.81
N GLU A 416 48.81 23.40 38.63
CA GLU A 416 49.61 24.22 39.54
C GLU A 416 48.84 24.52 40.84
N ALA A 417 47.53 24.75 40.73
CA ALA A 417 46.64 24.94 41.88
C ALA A 417 46.54 23.65 42.74
N GLU A 418 46.49 22.46 42.14
CA GLU A 418 46.52 21.19 42.88
C GLU A 418 47.83 20.98 43.62
N GLU A 419 48.97 21.26 42.99
CA GLU A 419 50.29 21.12 43.60
C GLU A 419 50.43 22.03 44.83
N LEU A 420 49.94 23.28 44.73
CA LEU A 420 49.94 24.22 45.85
C LEU A 420 49.01 23.78 46.98
N VAL A 421 47.83 23.26 46.68
CA VAL A 421 46.89 22.74 47.69
C VAL A 421 47.46 21.49 48.37
N LYS A 422 48.11 20.58 47.62
CA LYS A 422 48.82 19.42 48.17
C LYS A 422 49.96 19.85 49.10
N LEU A 423 50.78 20.81 48.68
CA LEU A 423 51.84 21.39 49.52
C LEU A 423 51.26 22.00 50.81
N CYS A 424 50.12 22.69 50.71
CA CYS A 424 49.42 23.23 51.87
C CYS A 424 48.91 22.16 52.84
N SER A 425 48.49 20.99 52.34
CA SER A 425 48.09 19.86 53.18
C SER A 425 49.30 19.16 53.81
N ASP A 426 50.37 18.92 53.05
CA ASP A 426 51.55 18.18 53.50
C ASP A 426 52.32 18.89 54.61
N TYR A 427 52.39 20.22 54.55
CA TYR A 427 53.05 21.05 55.56
C TYR A 427 52.07 21.62 56.62
N GLY A 428 50.80 21.22 56.59
CA GLY A 428 49.80 21.58 57.61
C GLY A 428 49.41 23.06 57.62
N PHE A 429 49.45 23.74 56.48
CA PHE A 429 49.00 25.14 56.35
C PHE A 429 47.47 25.30 56.44
N LEU A 430 46.73 24.21 56.20
CA LEU A 430 45.27 24.12 56.28
C LEU A 430 44.91 23.09 57.36
N ASP A 431 44.47 23.54 58.53
CA ASP A 431 44.11 22.66 59.66
C ASP A 431 42.58 22.49 59.68
N VAL A 432 42.11 21.24 59.53
CA VAL A 432 40.70 20.86 59.61
C VAL A 432 40.48 20.23 60.98
N GLU A 433 39.87 20.96 61.91
CA GLU A 433 39.43 20.37 63.18
C GLU A 433 38.25 19.42 62.93
N GLY A 434 38.56 18.15 62.64
CA GLY A 434 37.60 17.07 62.45
C GLY A 434 38.21 15.90 61.69
N GLU A 435 38.13 14.70 62.26
CA GLU A 435 38.70 13.43 61.78
C GLU A 435 38.63 13.22 60.25
N VAL A 436 39.76 12.78 59.70
CA VAL A 436 39.84 12.17 58.36
C VAL A 436 39.04 10.87 58.37
N VAL A 437 37.86 10.88 57.74
CA VAL A 437 37.17 9.65 57.30
C VAL A 437 37.22 9.60 55.78
N ASP A 438 37.88 8.57 55.28
CA ASP A 438 38.09 8.27 53.87
C ASP A 438 36.78 7.76 53.23
N GLU A 439 36.02 8.65 52.58
CA GLU A 439 34.76 8.34 51.89
C GLU A 439 34.96 7.80 50.45
N THR A 440 36.11 7.19 50.14
CA THR A 440 36.27 6.46 48.86
C THR A 440 35.62 5.07 48.84
N GLN A 441 34.94 4.62 49.91
CA GLN A 441 34.25 3.32 49.95
C GLN A 441 32.72 3.35 49.90
N LEU A 442 32.05 4.51 49.81
CA LEU A 442 30.58 4.57 49.83
C LEU A 442 29.90 4.81 48.46
N GLN A 443 30.64 4.83 47.35
CA GLN A 443 30.07 4.87 45.99
C GLN A 443 30.21 3.55 45.22
N LYS A 444 30.02 2.41 45.90
CA LYS A 444 29.62 1.15 45.26
C LYS A 444 28.51 0.48 46.06
N GLN A 445 27.27 0.93 45.84
CA GLN A 445 26.08 0.08 45.78
C GLN A 445 25.01 0.75 44.95
#